data_AF-A0A382ZQ59-F1
#
_entry.id   AF-A0A382ZQ59-F1
#
_cell.length_a   1.000
_cell.length_b   1.000
_cell.length_c   1.000
_cell.angle_alpha   90.00
_cell.angle_beta   90.00
_cell.angle_gamma   90.00
#
_symmetry.space_group_name_H-M   'P 1'
#
loop_
_entity.id
_entity.type
_entity.pdbx_description
1 polymer ?
#
loop_
_entity_poly.entity_id
_entity_poly.type
_entity_poly.pdbx_seq_one_letter_code
_entity_poly.pdbx_strand_id
1 'polypeptide(L)'
;MMRVFLFFLTTTFLFLNVSFLKAGASDSGGNLQVVGEARNKLIPLALSGYSGEVAAVLKFDLEVMGCKIVPDSEASFILKGAVEGAVKGALSDKAGNFGFNRRYAGGSMRDQAHALSNDTIQALTGKSGIAQTRILFKMKTGPRA
;
A
#
# COMPACT_ATOMS: atom_id res chain seq x y z
N MET A 1 -39.81 1.30 70.44
CA MET A 1 -38.34 1.13 70.35
C MET A 1 -38.08 0.43 69.01
N MET A 2 -37.97 1.18 67.90
CA MET A 2 -36.70 1.47 67.18
C MET A 2 -35.93 0.18 66.86
N ARG A 3 -35.63 -0.25 65.62
CA ARG A 3 -35.17 0.42 64.39
C ARG A 3 -34.85 -0.73 63.38
N VAL A 4 -35.26 -0.69 62.11
CA VAL A 4 -34.49 -0.27 60.92
C VAL A 4 -34.48 -1.42 59.90
N PHE A 5 -35.24 -1.23 58.81
CA PHE A 5 -35.18 -1.99 57.57
C PHE A 5 -33.87 -1.64 56.85
N LEU A 6 -33.08 -2.66 56.48
CA LEU A 6 -31.90 -2.50 55.64
C LEU A 6 -32.17 -3.17 54.29
N PHE A 7 -32.66 -2.36 53.34
CA PHE A 7 -32.87 -2.70 51.94
C PHE A 7 -31.50 -2.73 51.24
N PHE A 8 -30.93 -3.91 50.99
CA PHE A 8 -29.77 -4.04 50.10
C PHE A 8 -30.24 -4.22 48.65
N LEU A 9 -30.31 -3.09 47.96
CA LEU A 9 -30.53 -2.97 46.53
C LEU A 9 -29.24 -3.40 45.79
N THR A 10 -29.15 -4.66 45.35
CA THR A 10 -28.06 -5.10 44.47
C THR A 10 -28.46 -4.87 43.01
N THR A 11 -28.03 -3.75 42.45
CA THR A 11 -28.16 -3.41 41.03
C THR A 11 -27.29 -4.36 40.20
N THR A 12 -27.91 -5.33 39.53
CA THR A 12 -27.23 -6.23 38.59
C THR A 12 -26.80 -5.46 37.35
N PHE A 13 -25.49 -5.32 37.16
CA PHE A 13 -24.88 -4.68 36.00
C PHE A 13 -25.02 -5.60 34.77
N LEU A 14 -25.88 -5.21 33.83
CA LEU A 14 -26.08 -5.91 32.56
C LEU A 14 -24.89 -5.59 31.63
N PHE A 15 -23.92 -6.50 31.53
CA PHE A 15 -22.85 -6.39 30.52
C PHE A 15 -23.43 -6.64 29.12
N LEU A 16 -23.72 -5.56 28.38
CA LEU A 16 -23.92 -5.63 26.94
C LEU A 16 -22.60 -6.05 26.27
N ASN A 17 -22.57 -7.27 25.73
CA ASN A 17 -21.55 -7.70 24.78
C ASN A 17 -21.74 -6.89 23.49
N VAL A 18 -20.94 -5.84 23.31
CA VAL A 18 -20.81 -5.16 22.03
C VAL A 18 -19.94 -6.05 21.15
N SER A 19 -20.59 -6.94 20.39
CA SER A 19 -19.95 -7.60 19.26
C SER A 19 -19.57 -6.51 18.25
N PHE A 20 -18.32 -6.07 18.27
CA PHE A 20 -17.76 -5.30 17.16
C PHE A 20 -17.82 -6.20 15.92
N LEU A 21 -18.83 -5.98 15.08
CA LEU A 21 -18.82 -6.44 13.70
C LEU A 21 -17.61 -5.79 13.05
N LYS A 22 -16.54 -6.57 12.92
CA LYS A 22 -15.40 -6.25 12.08
C LYS A 22 -15.93 -6.27 10.66
N ALA A 23 -16.25 -5.08 10.14
CA ALA A 23 -16.48 -4.89 8.72
C ALA A 23 -15.19 -5.31 8.01
N GLY A 24 -15.18 -6.54 7.48
CA GLY A 24 -14.18 -6.94 6.51
C GLY A 24 -14.38 -6.05 5.29
N ALA A 25 -13.46 -5.13 5.06
CA ALA A 25 -13.35 -4.51 3.75
C ALA A 25 -13.16 -5.65 2.75
N SER A 26 -14.13 -5.81 1.85
CA SER A 26 -13.98 -6.71 0.71
C SER A 26 -12.76 -6.22 -0.07
N ASP A 27 -11.74 -7.06 -0.15
CA ASP A 27 -10.56 -6.82 -0.98
C ASP A 27 -11.04 -6.86 -2.44
N SER A 28 -11.46 -5.70 -2.95
CA SER A 28 -11.95 -5.51 -4.31
C SER A 28 -10.81 -5.35 -5.31
N GLY A 29 -9.63 -5.90 -5.01
CA GLY A 29 -8.53 -6.04 -5.96
C GLY A 29 -8.56 -7.45 -6.54
N GLY A 30 -8.79 -7.57 -7.86
CA GLY A 30 -8.58 -8.84 -8.54
C GLY A 30 -7.16 -9.36 -8.22
N ASN A 31 -7.07 -10.59 -7.74
CA ASN A 31 -5.82 -11.17 -7.26
C ASN A 31 -4.89 -11.40 -8.46
N LEU A 32 -4.05 -10.41 -8.78
CA LEU A 32 -3.09 -10.48 -9.87
C LEU A 32 -2.03 -11.53 -9.50
N GLN A 33 -2.07 -12.68 -10.17
CA GLN A 33 -1.11 -13.74 -9.89
C GLN A 33 0.27 -13.38 -10.44
N VAL A 34 1.22 -13.11 -9.55
CA VAL A 34 2.64 -13.08 -9.92
C VAL A 34 3.13 -14.52 -10.08
N VAL A 35 3.41 -14.90 -11.33
CA VAL A 35 3.93 -16.24 -11.67
C VAL A 35 5.41 -16.33 -11.30
N GLY A 36 5.71 -16.89 -10.12
CA GLY A 36 7.05 -17.29 -9.69
C GLY A 36 7.35 -16.95 -8.23
N GLU A 37 8.04 -17.86 -7.53
CA GLU A 37 8.56 -17.57 -6.19
C GLU A 37 9.67 -16.51 -6.32
N ALA A 38 9.47 -15.36 -5.66
CA ALA A 38 10.28 -14.14 -5.77
C ALA A 38 11.74 -14.25 -5.25
N ARG A 39 12.34 -15.45 -5.29
CA ARG A 39 13.74 -15.67 -4.93
C ARG A 39 14.71 -15.38 -6.07
N ASN A 40 14.24 -15.28 -7.32
CA ASN A 40 15.16 -15.00 -8.44
C ASN A 40 14.54 -14.42 -9.73
N LYS A 41 13.24 -14.08 -9.76
CA LYS A 41 12.60 -13.52 -10.96
C LYS A 41 11.96 -12.18 -10.63
N LEU A 42 12.55 -11.10 -11.16
CA LEU A 42 11.97 -9.76 -11.06
C LEU A 42 10.65 -9.72 -11.83
N ILE A 43 9.70 -8.93 -11.33
CA ILE A 43 8.37 -8.76 -11.93
C ILE A 43 8.48 -7.72 -13.06
N PRO A 44 8.34 -8.09 -14.35
CA PRO A 44 8.44 -7.13 -15.43
C PRO A 44 7.19 -6.22 -15.47
N LEU A 45 7.42 -4.92 -15.23
CA LEU A 45 6.38 -3.90 -15.12
C LEU A 45 6.68 -2.74 -16.08
N ALA A 46 5.68 -2.26 -16.80
CA ALA A 46 5.79 -1.04 -17.58
C ALA A 46 5.18 0.16 -16.83
N LEU A 47 5.80 1.33 -16.97
CA LEU A 47 5.29 2.61 -16.46
C LEU A 47 4.85 3.47 -17.63
N SER A 48 3.61 3.96 -17.59
CA SER A 48 3.03 4.76 -18.68
C SER A 48 2.31 6.01 -18.14
N GLY A 49 2.58 7.16 -18.76
CA GLY A 49 1.90 8.43 -18.45
C GLY A 49 2.45 9.22 -17.25
N TYR A 50 3.58 8.80 -16.68
CA TYR A 50 4.29 9.55 -15.63
C TYR A 50 5.52 10.26 -16.21
N SER A 51 5.86 11.41 -15.64
CA SER A 51 7.06 12.18 -15.98
C SER A 51 7.66 12.86 -14.73
N GLY A 52 8.86 13.42 -14.87
CA GLY A 52 9.51 14.20 -13.81
C GLY A 52 9.78 13.40 -12.54
N GLU A 53 9.54 14.03 -11.38
CA GLU A 53 9.79 13.43 -10.06
C GLU A 53 8.98 12.15 -9.84
N VAL A 54 7.69 12.15 -10.17
CA VAL A 54 6.81 10.99 -9.94
C VAL A 54 7.32 9.77 -10.69
N ALA A 55 7.75 9.93 -11.95
CA ALA A 55 8.32 8.82 -12.71
C ALA A 55 9.63 8.28 -12.09
N ALA A 56 10.49 9.18 -11.60
CA ALA A 56 11.75 8.80 -10.97
C ALA A 56 11.52 8.03 -9.65
N VAL A 57 10.57 8.48 -8.83
CA VAL A 57 10.20 7.83 -7.56
C VAL A 57 9.58 6.46 -7.81
N LEU A 58 8.58 6.38 -8.69
CA LEU A 58 7.92 5.11 -9.03
C LEU A 58 8.93 4.08 -9.55
N LYS A 59 9.83 4.49 -10.45
CA LYS A 59 10.87 3.60 -10.96
C LYS A 59 11.76 3.05 -9.84
N PHE A 60 12.31 3.94 -9.01
CA PHE A 60 13.21 3.56 -7.93
C PHE A 60 12.53 2.63 -6.92
N ASP A 61 11.36 3.01 -6.41
CA ASP A 61 10.64 2.26 -5.39
C ASP A 61 10.29 0.84 -5.87
N LEU A 62 9.76 0.73 -7.09
CA LEU A 62 9.34 -0.54 -7.66
C LEU A 62 10.54 -1.45 -7.95
N GLU A 63 11.66 -0.90 -8.43
CA GLU A 63 12.91 -1.66 -8.62
C GLU A 63 13.45 -2.19 -7.29
N VAL A 64 13.47 -1.37 -6.24
CA VAL A 64 13.87 -1.78 -4.88
C VAL A 64 12.97 -2.90 -4.34
N MET A 65 11.69 -2.88 -4.69
CA MET A 65 10.69 -3.87 -4.24
C MET A 65 10.56 -5.08 -5.18
N GLY A 66 11.46 -5.26 -6.15
CA GLY A 66 11.56 -6.49 -6.95
C GLY A 66 10.84 -6.45 -8.31
N CYS A 67 10.46 -5.28 -8.80
CA CYS A 67 10.05 -5.08 -10.18
C CYS A 67 11.26 -4.84 -11.10
N LYS A 68 11.09 -5.15 -12.38
CA LYS A 68 12.00 -4.73 -13.45
C LYS A 68 11.22 -3.82 -14.38
N ILE A 69 11.62 -2.56 -14.50
CA ILE A 69 10.97 -1.64 -15.42
C ILE A 69 11.39 -1.98 -16.85
N VAL A 70 10.41 -2.32 -17.68
CA VAL A 70 10.61 -2.72 -19.08
C VAL A 70 9.62 -1.98 -20.00
N PRO A 71 9.87 -1.94 -21.31
CA PRO A 71 8.89 -1.42 -22.27
C PRO A 71 7.58 -2.23 -22.25
N ASP A 72 6.46 -1.60 -22.62
CA ASP A 72 5.12 -2.22 -22.65
C ASP A 72 5.08 -3.57 -23.38
N SER A 73 5.88 -3.76 -24.44
CA SER A 73 5.96 -5.00 -25.21
C SER A 73 6.42 -6.21 -24.39
N GLU A 74 7.31 -5.98 -23.43
CA GLU A 74 7.97 -7.00 -22.60
C GLU A 74 7.37 -7.12 -21.19
N ALA A 75 6.50 -6.20 -20.81
CA ALA A 75 5.89 -6.17 -19.49
C ALA A 75 4.84 -7.27 -19.31
N SER A 76 4.76 -7.83 -18.09
CA SER A 76 3.64 -8.67 -17.67
C SER A 76 2.52 -7.83 -17.04
N PHE A 77 2.87 -6.70 -16.46
CA PHE A 77 1.94 -5.76 -15.84
C PHE A 77 2.21 -4.34 -16.34
N ILE A 78 1.15 -3.54 -16.42
CA ILE A 78 1.23 -2.15 -16.86
C ILE A 78 0.67 -1.27 -15.76
N LEU A 79 1.49 -0.35 -15.26
CA LEU A 79 1.05 0.71 -14.38
C LEU A 79 0.92 1.99 -15.19
N LYS A 80 -0.33 2.39 -15.44
CA LYS A 80 -0.66 3.58 -16.22
C LYS A 80 -1.27 4.66 -15.34
N GLY A 81 -0.93 5.91 -15.58
CA GLY A 81 -1.49 7.02 -14.83
C GLY A 81 -1.14 8.37 -15.38
N ALA A 82 -1.37 9.39 -14.56
CA ALA A 82 -1.07 10.79 -14.87
C ALA A 82 -0.99 11.60 -13.57
N VAL A 83 -0.43 12.81 -13.67
CA VAL A 83 -0.41 13.78 -12.57
C VAL A 83 -1.35 14.93 -12.93
N GLU A 84 -2.52 14.97 -12.30
CA GLU A 84 -3.57 15.98 -12.55
C GLU A 84 -4.10 16.51 -11.22
N GLY A 85 -3.35 17.44 -10.62
CA GLY A 85 -3.57 17.92 -9.25
C GLY A 85 -3.35 16.87 -8.15
N ALA A 86 -3.18 15.60 -8.52
CA ALA A 86 -2.84 14.46 -7.67
C ALA A 86 -2.32 13.33 -8.57
N VAL A 87 -1.51 12.43 -8.01
CA VAL A 87 -1.05 11.24 -8.73
C VAL A 87 -2.23 10.27 -8.89
N LYS A 88 -2.48 9.83 -10.11
CA LYS A 88 -3.45 8.79 -10.44
C LYS A 88 -2.71 7.57 -10.95
N GLY A 89 -3.18 6.37 -10.62
CA GLY A 89 -2.58 5.14 -11.11
C GLY A 89 -3.60 4.01 -11.23
N ALA A 90 -3.51 3.30 -12.35
CA ALA A 90 -4.24 2.08 -12.63
C ALA A 90 -3.26 0.97 -13.00
N LEU A 91 -3.37 -0.15 -12.30
CA LEU A 91 -2.56 -1.34 -12.55
C LEU A 91 -3.42 -2.37 -13.28
N SER A 92 -2.90 -2.90 -14.38
CA SER A 92 -3.49 -4.03 -15.09
C SER A 92 -2.45 -5.07 -15.47
N ASP A 93 -2.90 -6.30 -15.72
CA ASP A 93 -2.09 -7.27 -16.45
C ASP A 93 -2.11 -6.99 -17.97
N LYS A 94 -1.36 -7.79 -18.73
CA LYS A 94 -1.33 -7.73 -20.20
C LYS A 94 -2.65 -8.15 -20.87
N ALA A 95 -3.50 -8.90 -20.18
CA ALA A 95 -4.83 -9.29 -20.66
C ALA A 95 -5.89 -8.19 -20.44
N GLY A 96 -5.55 -7.15 -19.68
CA GLY A 96 -6.45 -6.04 -19.34
C GLY A 96 -7.24 -6.24 -18.05
N ASN A 97 -6.93 -7.25 -17.24
CA ASN A 97 -7.53 -7.41 -15.92
C ASN A 97 -6.94 -6.36 -14.96
N PHE A 98 -7.81 -5.60 -14.31
CA PHE A 98 -7.39 -4.53 -13.39
C PHE A 98 -7.13 -5.09 -11.99
N GLY A 99 -5.97 -4.72 -11.43
CA GLY A 99 -5.69 -4.89 -9.99
C GLY A 99 -6.28 -3.74 -9.17
N PHE A 100 -6.13 -2.50 -9.64
CA PHE A 100 -6.79 -1.33 -9.06
C PHE A 100 -6.79 -0.14 -10.03
N ASN A 101 -7.59 0.87 -9.70
CA ASN A 101 -7.55 2.20 -10.28
C ASN A 101 -7.82 3.24 -9.17
N ARG A 102 -6.82 4.04 -8.82
CA ARG A 102 -6.83 4.90 -7.62
C ARG A 102 -6.23 6.28 -7.89
N ARG A 103 -6.66 7.25 -7.08
CA ARG A 103 -6.12 8.61 -7.02
C ARG A 103 -5.54 8.85 -5.62
N TYR A 104 -4.34 9.39 -5.56
CA TYR A 104 -3.60 9.66 -4.33
C TYR A 104 -3.53 11.17 -4.15
N ALA A 105 -4.08 11.66 -3.04
CA ALA A 105 -4.14 13.09 -2.73
C ALA A 105 -3.63 13.34 -1.30
N GLY A 106 -3.21 14.59 -1.05
CA GLY A 106 -2.54 14.98 0.19
C GLY A 106 -1.03 14.75 0.16
N GLY A 107 -0.31 15.31 1.12
CA GLY A 107 1.16 15.25 1.17
C GLY A 107 1.85 15.88 -0.04
N SER A 108 3.13 15.56 -0.21
CA SER A 108 3.90 15.94 -1.41
C SER A 108 3.61 15.00 -2.59
N MET A 109 3.95 15.41 -3.81
CA MET A 109 3.86 14.53 -5.00
C MET A 109 4.69 13.25 -4.82
N ARG A 110 5.81 13.36 -4.11
CA ARG A 110 6.65 12.22 -3.73
C ARG A 110 5.93 11.26 -2.77
N ASP A 111 5.24 11.77 -1.76
CA ASP A 111 4.46 10.92 -0.83
C ASP A 111 3.34 10.17 -1.56
N GLN A 112 2.69 10.84 -2.53
CA GLN A 112 1.67 10.23 -3.37
C GLN A 112 2.24 9.14 -4.29
N ALA A 113 3.42 9.37 -4.88
CA ALA A 113 4.12 8.37 -5.66
C ALA A 113 4.52 7.15 -4.80
N HIS A 114 5.03 7.37 -3.59
CA HIS A 114 5.33 6.28 -2.64
C HIS A 114 4.08 5.46 -2.28
N ALA A 115 2.94 6.12 -2.06
CA ALA A 115 1.67 5.42 -1.80
C ALA A 115 1.24 4.56 -2.99
N LEU A 116 1.36 5.10 -4.22
CA LEU A 116 1.09 4.35 -5.44
C LEU A 116 2.04 3.14 -5.61
N SER A 117 3.34 3.30 -5.31
CA SER A 117 4.30 2.18 -5.33
C SER A 117 3.88 1.07 -4.36
N ASN A 118 3.47 1.43 -3.14
CA ASN A 118 3.03 0.47 -2.13
C ASN A 118 1.80 -0.32 -2.56
N ASP A 119 0.77 0.36 -3.08
CA ASP A 119 -0.45 -0.28 -3.56
C ASP A 119 -0.17 -1.18 -4.78
N THR A 120 0.78 -0.79 -5.63
CA THR A 120 1.24 -1.62 -6.76
C THR A 120 1.85 -2.93 -6.27
N ILE A 121 2.76 -2.87 -5.30
CA ILE A 121 3.39 -4.08 -4.75
C ILE A 121 2.38 -4.94 -3.98
N GLN A 122 1.45 -4.33 -3.25
CA GLN A 122 0.38 -5.04 -2.57
C GLN A 122 -0.49 -5.80 -3.57
N ALA A 123 -0.88 -5.18 -4.68
CA ALA A 123 -1.71 -5.80 -5.70
C ALA A 123 -0.98 -6.94 -6.44
N LEU A 124 0.32 -6.81 -6.68
CA LEU A 124 1.12 -7.83 -7.37
C LEU A 124 1.48 -9.01 -6.45
N THR A 125 1.90 -8.72 -5.22
CA THR A 125 2.56 -9.73 -4.37
C THR A 125 1.72 -10.18 -3.17
N GLY A 126 0.61 -9.48 -2.89
CA GLY A 126 -0.17 -9.65 -1.66
C GLY A 126 0.52 -9.13 -0.41
N LYS A 127 1.71 -8.53 -0.52
CA LYS A 127 2.51 -8.01 0.61
C LYS A 127 2.56 -6.49 0.61
N SER A 128 2.60 -5.91 1.81
CA SER A 128 2.69 -4.46 1.96
C SER A 128 4.03 -3.94 1.43
N GLY A 129 3.98 -2.86 0.64
CA GLY A 129 5.16 -2.17 0.16
C GLY A 129 5.89 -1.38 1.25
N ILE A 130 7.15 -1.04 0.98
CA ILE A 130 8.05 -0.37 1.93
C ILE A 130 8.46 1.05 1.50
N ALA A 131 7.83 1.62 0.48
CA ALA A 131 8.23 2.92 -0.11
C ALA A 131 8.13 4.11 0.86
N GLN A 132 7.25 4.03 1.87
CA GLN A 132 7.06 5.06 2.89
C GLN A 132 7.85 4.80 4.18
N THR A 133 8.67 3.76 4.22
CA THR A 133 9.48 3.42 5.39
C THR A 133 10.68 4.36 5.53
N ARG A 134 11.24 4.43 6.73
CA ARG A 134 12.42 5.23 7.04
C ARG A 134 13.44 4.37 7.76
N ILE A 135 14.71 4.59 7.44
CA ILE A 135 15.84 3.93 8.09
C ILE A 135 16.51 4.89 9.07
N LEU A 136 16.89 4.39 10.23
CA LEU A 136 17.75 5.09 11.17
C LEU A 136 19.18 4.59 10.98
N PHE A 137 20.14 5.51 10.82
CA PHE A 137 21.55 5.17 10.70
C PHE A 137 22.42 6.21 11.41
N LYS A 138 23.62 5.79 11.85
CA LYS A 138 24.66 6.68 12.39
C LYS A 138 25.83 6.74 11.41
N MET A 139 26.18 7.93 10.95
CA MET A 139 27.37 8.16 10.14
C MET A 139 28.52 8.66 11.03
N LYS A 140 29.72 8.10 10.86
CA LYS A 140 30.97 8.64 11.44
C LYS A 140 31.89 9.06 10.30
N THR A 141 32.08 10.35 10.10
CA THR A 141 33.01 10.88 9.09
C THR A 141 34.45 10.75 9.59
N GLY A 142 35.35 10.29 8.73
CA GLY A 142 36.79 10.28 9.01
C GLY A 142 37.42 11.68 8.95
N PRO A 143 38.69 11.84 9.38
CA PRO A 143 39.44 13.08 9.18
C PRO A 143 39.48 13.42 7.69
N ARG A 144 39.15 14.66 7.33
CA ARG A 144 39.37 15.17 5.97
C ARG A 144 40.89 15.31 5.75
N ALA A 145 41.42 14.71 4.69
CA ALA A 145 42.78 14.92 4.22
C ALA A 145 42.92 16.31 3.58
#